data_AF-X1G0L4-F1
#
_entry.id   AF-X1G0L4-F1
#
_cell.length_a   1.000
_cell.length_b   1.000
_cell.length_c   1.000
_cell.angle_alpha   90.00
_cell.angle_beta   90.00
_cell.angle_gamma   90.00
#
_symmetry.space_group_name_H-M   'P 1'
#
loop_
_entity.id
_entity.type
_entity.pdbx_description
1 polymer ?
#
loop_
_entity_poly.entity_id
_entity_poly.type
_entity_poly.pdbx_seq_one_letter_code
_entity_poly.pdbx_strand_id
1 'polypeptide(L)' 'DVLNQMGFVYSKLGDFKTAIEKYTEVVQIMKEENDLSGLAGAYNNIGITLQSSGRIEKASSSKPFLM' A
#
# COMPACT_ATOMS: atom_id res chain seq x y z
N ASP A 1 8.78 2.39 -12.87
CA ASP A 1 9.02 1.27 -11.97
C ASP A 1 7.78 0.37 -11.89
N VAL A 2 7.86 -0.86 -12.40
CA VAL A 2 6.70 -1.75 -12.60
C VAL A 2 6.08 -2.15 -11.25
N LEU A 3 6.91 -2.40 -10.23
CA LEU A 3 6.46 -2.83 -8.90
C LEU A 3 5.64 -1.77 -8.16
N ASN A 4 6.02 -0.48 -8.28
CA ASN A 4 5.22 0.63 -7.72
C ASN A 4 3.84 0.71 -8.38
N GLN A 5 3.74 0.50 -9.69
CA GLN A 5 2.46 0.48 -10.38
C GLN A 5 1.61 -0.73 -9.99
N MET A 6 2.22 -1.91 -9.81
CA MET A 6 1.52 -3.09 -9.30
C MET A 6 0.98 -2.85 -7.89
N GLY A 7 1.79 -2.29 -6.98
CA GLY A 7 1.35 -1.92 -5.64
C GLY A 7 0.16 -0.95 -5.66
N PHE A 8 0.15 0.01 -6.59
CA PHE A 8 -0.96 0.94 -6.75
C PHE A 8 -2.23 0.24 -7.24
N VAL A 9 -2.11 -0.63 -8.24
CA VAL A 9 -3.24 -1.40 -8.78
C VAL A 9 -3.85 -2.29 -7.70
N TYR A 10 -3.05 -3.05 -6.95
CA TYR A 10 -3.56 -3.90 -5.86
C TYR A 10 -4.23 -3.09 -4.75
N SER A 11 -3.69 -1.92 -4.40
CA SER A 11 -4.30 -1.00 -3.44
C SER A 11 -5.68 -0.51 -3.91
N LYS A 12 -5.85 -0.24 -5.21
CA LYS A 12 -7.14 0.12 -5.82
C LYS A 12 -8.12 -1.06 -5.89
N LEU A 13 -7.63 -2.29 -6.00
CA LEU A 13 -8.44 -3.50 -5.96
C LEU A 13 -8.86 -3.89 -4.53
N GLY A 14 -8.35 -3.20 -3.50
CA GLY A 14 -8.61 -3.53 -2.10
C GLY A 14 -7.76 -4.69 -1.56
N ASP A 15 -6.87 -5.25 -2.39
CA ASP A 15 -5.87 -6.21 -1.94
C ASP A 15 -4.66 -5.47 -1.34
N PHE A 16 -4.87 -4.93 -0.16
CA PHE A 16 -3.87 -4.13 0.55
C PHE A 16 -2.65 -4.96 0.96
N LYS A 17 -2.82 -6.27 1.17
CA LYS A 17 -1.72 -7.17 1.54
C LYS A 17 -0.73 -7.31 0.38
N THR A 18 -1.22 -7.68 -0.81
CA THR A 18 -0.38 -7.81 -2.00
C THR A 18 0.23 -6.46 -2.39
N ALA A 19 -0.50 -5.35 -2.21
CA ALA A 19 0.04 -4.01 -2.44
C ALA A 19 1.25 -3.69 -1.55
N ILE A 20 1.18 -4.01 -0.25
CA ILE A 20 2.28 -3.80 0.70
C ILE A 20 3.47 -4.68 0.36
N GLU A 21 3.25 -5.94 -0.02
CA GLU A 21 4.32 -6.85 -0.46
C GLU A 21 5.09 -6.26 -1.65
N LYS A 22 4.37 -5.75 -2.67
CA LYS A 22 5.00 -5.13 -3.85
C LYS A 22 5.78 -3.86 -3.52
N TYR A 23 5.25 -2.99 -2.66
CA TYR A 23 6.00 -1.81 -2.23
C TYR A 23 7.21 -2.17 -1.35
N THR A 24 7.16 -3.27 -0.61
CA THR A 24 8.29 -3.75 0.19
C THR A 24 9.43 -4.26 -0.69
N GLU A 25 9.11 -4.93 -1.80
CA GLU A 25 10.11 -5.30 -2.83
C GLU A 25 10.79 -4.05 -3.40
N VAL A 26 10.03 -2.97 -3.71
CA VAL A 26 10.61 -1.68 -4.14
C VAL A 26 11.54 -1.12 -3.07
N VAL A 27 11.15 -1.15 -1.78
CA VAL A 27 12.00 -0.68 -0.68
C VAL A 27 13.33 -1.43 -0.62
N GLN A 28 13.36 -2.74 -0.88
CA GLN A 28 14.61 -3.51 -0.90
C GLN A 28 15.52 -3.07 -2.04
N ILE A 29 14.99 -2.94 -3.26
CA ILE A 29 15.75 -2.51 -4.44
C ILE A 29 16.31 -1.10 -4.21
N MET A 30 15.49 -0.16 -3.75
CA MET A 30 15.92 1.23 -3.52
C MET A 30 16.98 1.33 -2.41
N LYS A 31 16.98 0.42 -1.42
CA LYS A 31 18.05 0.33 -0.42
C LYS A 31 19.35 -0.17 -1.02
N GLU A 32 19.30 -1.20 -1.88
CA GLU A 32 20.46 -1.72 -2.58
C GLU A 32 21.07 -0.68 -3.52
N GLU A 33 20.23 0.12 -4.19
CA GLU A 33 20.64 1.20 -5.08
C GLU A 33 21.03 2.50 -4.34
N ASN A 34 20.83 2.57 -3.03
CA ASN A 34 20.99 3.79 -2.22
C ASN A 34 20.14 4.98 -2.72
N ASP A 35 19.02 4.71 -3.40
CA ASP A 35 18.09 5.74 -3.85
C ASP A 35 17.14 6.15 -2.72
N LEU A 36 17.51 7.22 -2.02
CA LEU A 36 16.69 7.80 -0.95
C LEU A 36 15.36 8.38 -1.46
N SER A 37 15.30 8.84 -2.71
CA SER A 37 14.07 9.43 -3.27
C SER A 37 13.05 8.34 -3.61
N GLY A 38 13.51 7.26 -4.26
CA GLY A 38 12.71 6.07 -4.51
C GLY A 38 12.22 5.42 -3.21
N LEU A 39 13.08 5.38 -2.18
CA LEU A 39 12.74 4.88 -0.87
C LEU A 39 11.60 5.68 -0.20
N ALA A 40 11.70 7.02 -0.24
CA ALA A 40 10.65 7.89 0.31
C ALA A 40 9.31 7.69 -0.41
N GLY A 41 9.33 7.56 -1.75
CA GLY A 41 8.15 7.27 -2.55
C GLY A 41 7.49 5.94 -2.17
N ALA A 42 8.29 4.88 -2.01
CA ALA A 42 7.79 3.57 -1.64
C ALA A 42 7.16 3.56 -0.24
N TYR A 43 7.80 4.20 0.75
CA TYR A 43 7.23 4.32 2.09
C TYR A 43 5.95 5.16 2.13
N ASN A 44 5.88 6.24 1.35
CA ASN A 44 4.66 7.03 1.22
C ASN A 44 3.49 6.19 0.68
N ASN A 45 3.74 5.37 -0.34
CA ASN A 45 2.73 4.49 -0.92
C ASN A 45 2.26 3.39 0.05
N ILE A 46 3.17 2.85 0.87
CA ILE A 46 2.82 1.92 1.96
C ILE A 46 1.90 2.61 2.97
N GLY A 47 2.23 3.83 3.40
CA GLY A 47 1.41 4.60 4.34
C GLY A 47 -0.01 4.85 3.84
N ILE A 48 -0.16 5.24 2.57
CA ILE A 48 -1.48 5.44 1.93
C ILE A 48 -2.27 4.13 1.88
N THR A 49 -1.60 3.02 1.58
CA THR A 49 -2.22 1.69 1.48
C THR A 49 -2.71 1.20 2.85
N LEU A 50 -1.90 1.37 3.90
CA LEU A 50 -2.29 1.06 5.27
C LEU A 50 -3.47 1.91 5.76
N GLN A 51 -3.45 3.22 5.45
CA GLN A 51 -4.58 4.10 5.78
C GLN A 51 -5.86 3.65 5.07
N SER A 52 -5.76 3.26 3.79
CA SER A 52 -6.89 2.76 3.00
C SER A 52 -7.43 1.45 3.58
N SER A 53 -6.56 0.52 3.95
CA SER A 53 -6.92 -0.74 4.62
C SER A 53 -7.69 -0.48 5.92
N GLY A 54 -7.17 0.37 6.80
CA GLY A 54 -7.83 0.69 8.06
C GLY A 54 -9.16 1.42 7.89
N ARG A 55 -9.35 2.19 6.80
CA ARG A 55 -10.63 2.82 6.47
C ARG A 55 -11.66 1.79 6.02
N ILE A 56 -11.27 0.80 5.23
CA ILE A 56 -12.15 -0.29 4.78
C ILE A 56 -12.51 -1.22 5.93
N GLU A 57 -11.56 -1.55 6.81
CA GLU A 57 -11.84 -2.35 8.02
C GLU A 57 -12.83 -1.63 8.95
N LYS A 58 -12.65 -0.32 9.17
CA LYS A 58 -13.60 0.50 9.93
C LYS A 58 -14.99 0.53 9.28
N ALA A 59 -15.07 0.69 7.96
CA ALA A 59 -16.33 0.68 7.21
C ALA A 59 -17.04 -0.68 7.27
N SER A 60 -16.28 -1.78 7.25
CA SER A 60 -16.83 -3.14 7.29
C SER A 60 -17.27 -3.55 8.70
N SER A 61 -16.59 -3.03 9.73
CA SER A 61 -16.96 -3.24 11.14
C SER A 61 -18.11 -2.34 11.60
N SER A 62 -18.30 -1.17 10.98
CA SER A 62 -19.56 -0.43 11.06
C SER A 62 -20.65 -1.14 10.24
N LYS A 63 -21.15 -2.28 10.73
CA LYS A 63 -22.37 -2.91 10.20
C LYS A 63 -23.48 -1.85 10.15
N PRO A 64 -24.31 -1.82 9.09
CA PRO A 64 -25.41 -0.89 9.02
C PRO A 64 -26.33 -1.17 10.21
N PHE A 65 -26.54 -0.14 11.02
CA PHE A 65 -27.56 -0.10 12.04
C PHE A 65 -28.91 -0.14 11.30
N LEU A 66 -29.36 -1.34 10.93
CA LEU A 66 -30.72 -1.58 10.48
C LEU A 66 -31.59 -1.52 11.74
N MET A 67 -32.09 -0.32 12.01
CA MET A 67 -33.29 -0.08 12.81
C MET A 67 -34.52 -0.54 12.04
#